data_AF-A0A9P8IDL6-F1
#
_entry.id   AF-A0A9P8IDL6-F1
#
_cell.length_a   1.000
_cell.length_b   1.000
_cell.length_c   1.000
_cell.angle_alpha   90.00
_cell.angle_beta   90.00
_cell.angle_gamma   90.00
#
_symmetry.space_group_name_H-M   'P 1'
#
loop_
_entity.id
_entity.type
_entity.pdbx_description
1 polymer ?
#
loop_
_entity_poly.entity_id
_entity_poly.type
_entity_poly.pdbx_seq_one_letter_code
_entity_poly.pdbx_strand_id
1 'polypeptide(L)'
;MRHTAAPQHSMPTTVNERQRQRCTLLKQVQERWDQEHPVSEVELQLSGHNFSKDVKTTLELSDEMPPIQKRLVETIMILPGTTLKEEFHRRSDAINAVAAYCKFEEGGARSRGRPSTKRTSLTLVKEASLQSMAADAEKQVLSTAMLSVYKEKRPTVCFVCLGERTLELSKRVYSFASPGDLSKHFKQKHLSKSKAGQRFE
;
A
#
# COMPACT_ATOMS: atom_id res chain seq x y z
N MET A 1 67.05 26.22 -0.28
CA MET A 1 66.59 25.15 -1.19
C MET A 1 65.23 24.68 -0.71
N ARG A 2 64.15 24.98 -1.44
CA ARG A 2 62.79 24.55 -1.07
C ARG A 2 62.46 23.32 -1.92
N HIS A 3 62.37 22.15 -1.29
CA HIS A 3 61.94 20.92 -1.96
C HIS A 3 60.42 20.95 -2.13
N THR A 4 59.96 21.03 -3.37
CA THR A 4 58.57 20.81 -3.76
C THR A 4 58.29 19.31 -3.73
N ALA A 5 57.48 18.86 -2.78
CA ALA A 5 56.97 17.49 -2.76
C ALA A 5 55.91 17.32 -3.85
N ALA A 6 56.07 16.28 -4.67
CA ALA A 6 55.10 15.91 -5.71
C ALA A 6 53.79 15.39 -5.09
N PRO A 7 52.62 15.62 -5.73
CA PRO A 7 51.35 15.09 -5.24
C PRO A 7 51.31 13.56 -5.38
N GLN A 8 51.04 12.87 -4.27
CA GLN A 8 50.80 11.43 -4.30
C GLN A 8 49.44 11.16 -4.95
N HIS A 9 49.47 10.50 -6.12
CA HIS A 9 48.27 9.90 -6.70
C HIS A 9 47.77 8.80 -5.75
N SER A 10 46.66 9.06 -5.05
CA SER A 10 45.94 8.06 -4.27
C SER A 10 45.31 7.05 -5.23
N MET A 11 45.89 5.85 -5.34
CA MET A 11 45.30 4.73 -6.07
C MET A 11 43.98 4.31 -5.40
N PRO A 12 42.89 4.06 -6.17
CA PRO A 12 41.66 3.54 -5.60
C PRO A 12 41.92 2.19 -4.93
N THR A 13 41.58 2.09 -3.64
CA THR A 13 41.66 0.84 -2.86
C THR A 13 40.94 -0.29 -3.58
N THR A 14 41.59 -1.45 -3.68
CA THR A 14 41.17 -2.65 -4.45
C THR A 14 39.72 -3.11 -4.20
N VAL A 15 39.17 -2.82 -3.01
CA VAL A 15 37.77 -3.08 -2.64
C VAL A 15 36.78 -2.25 -3.49
N ASN A 16 37.13 -1.00 -3.80
CA ASN A 16 36.30 -0.11 -4.62
C ASN A 16 36.27 -0.59 -6.09
N GLU A 17 37.40 -1.10 -6.58
CA GLU A 17 37.51 -1.61 -7.94
C GLU A 17 36.73 -2.92 -8.11
N ARG A 18 36.81 -3.83 -7.15
CA ARG A 18 35.99 -5.05 -7.11
C ARG A 18 34.50 -4.72 -7.11
N GLN A 19 34.08 -3.72 -6.32
CA GLN A 19 32.68 -3.31 -6.27
C GLN A 19 32.21 -2.71 -7.61
N ARG A 20 33.06 -1.90 -8.26
CA ARG A 20 32.77 -1.34 -9.59
C ARG A 20 32.60 -2.43 -10.63
N GLN A 21 33.54 -3.38 -10.69
CA GLN A 21 33.46 -4.53 -11.60
C GLN A 21 32.20 -5.36 -11.37
N ARG A 22 31.82 -5.61 -10.11
CA ARG A 22 30.58 -6.30 -9.78
C ARG A 22 29.35 -5.53 -10.27
N CYS A 23 29.29 -4.22 -10.04
CA CYS A 23 28.19 -3.39 -10.52
C CYS A 23 28.09 -3.39 -12.05
N THR A 24 29.23 -3.31 -12.76
CA THR A 24 29.28 -3.39 -14.23
C THR A 24 28.78 -4.74 -14.73
N LEU A 25 29.24 -5.84 -14.13
CA LEU A 25 28.83 -7.19 -14.50
C LEU A 25 27.32 -7.38 -14.29
N LEU A 26 26.78 -6.94 -13.15
CA LEU A 26 25.34 -7.05 -12.87
C LEU A 26 24.50 -6.26 -13.87
N LYS A 27 24.95 -5.07 -14.28
CA LYS A 27 24.26 -4.30 -15.34
C LYS A 27 24.26 -5.04 -16.67
N GLN A 28 25.39 -5.63 -17.07
CA GLN A 28 25.47 -6.40 -18.32
C GLN A 28 24.58 -7.64 -18.30
N VAL A 29 24.51 -8.34 -17.16
CA VAL A 29 23.62 -9.50 -17.01
C VAL A 29 22.15 -9.05 -17.09
N GLN A 30 21.80 -7.96 -16.41
CA GLN A 30 20.45 -7.43 -16.44
C GLN A 30 20.05 -6.98 -17.84
N GLU A 31 20.90 -6.19 -18.52
CA GLU A 31 20.62 -5.68 -19.86
C GLU A 31 20.45 -6.82 -20.87
N ARG A 32 21.28 -7.87 -20.77
CA ARG A 32 21.14 -9.07 -21.58
C ARG A 32 19.82 -9.79 -21.30
N TRP A 33 19.48 -9.98 -20.03
CA TRP A 33 18.21 -10.60 -19.63
C TRP A 33 17.01 -9.82 -20.17
N ASP A 34 17.01 -8.50 -20.02
CA ASP A 34 15.94 -7.61 -20.48
C ASP A 34 15.76 -7.67 -22.02
N GLN A 35 16.83 -7.94 -22.77
CA GLN A 35 16.79 -8.09 -24.23
C GLN A 35 16.40 -9.49 -24.70
N GLU A 36 17.03 -10.52 -24.13
CA GLU A 36 16.91 -11.91 -24.60
C GLU A 36 15.66 -12.60 -24.06
N HIS A 37 15.32 -12.37 -22.79
CA HIS A 37 14.24 -13.10 -22.13
C HIS A 37 12.86 -12.88 -22.77
N PRO A 38 12.45 -11.65 -23.16
CA PRO A 38 11.16 -11.45 -23.81
C PRO A 38 11.07 -12.18 -25.16
N VAL A 39 12.17 -12.20 -25.92
CA VAL A 39 12.22 -12.88 -27.22
C VAL A 39 12.07 -14.39 -27.03
N SER A 40 12.84 -14.98 -26.10
CA SER A 40 12.74 -16.40 -25.78
C SER A 40 11.35 -16.80 -25.27
N GLU A 41 10.70 -15.96 -24.47
CA GLU A 41 9.35 -16.22 -23.98
C GLU A 41 8.31 -16.18 -25.11
N VAL A 42 8.39 -15.21 -26.01
CA VAL A 42 7.51 -15.13 -27.19
C VAL A 42 7.72 -16.32 -28.12
N GLU A 43 8.96 -16.69 -28.40
CA GLU A 43 9.28 -17.87 -29.21
C GLU A 43 8.72 -19.15 -28.59
N LEU A 44 8.84 -19.30 -27.26
CA LEU A 44 8.28 -20.42 -26.53
C LEU A 44 6.75 -20.47 -26.63
N GLN A 45 6.08 -19.32 -26.47
CA GLN A 45 4.63 -19.22 -26.64
C GLN A 45 4.20 -19.59 -28.06
N LEU A 46 4.90 -19.09 -29.08
CA LEU A 46 4.62 -19.38 -30.49
C LEU A 46 4.92 -20.83 -30.87
N SER A 47 5.88 -21.48 -30.21
CA SER A 47 6.18 -22.90 -30.40
C SER A 47 5.08 -23.85 -29.92
N GLY A 48 4.00 -23.30 -29.34
CA GLY A 48 2.87 -24.07 -28.84
C GLY A 48 3.22 -24.86 -27.58
N HIS A 49 4.25 -24.43 -26.84
CA HIS A 49 4.58 -24.99 -25.54
C HIS A 49 3.46 -24.65 -24.57
N ASN A 50 2.48 -25.56 -24.47
CA ASN A 50 1.41 -25.46 -23.51
C ASN A 50 2.03 -25.55 -22.10
N PHE A 51 1.80 -24.54 -21.26
CA PHE A 51 2.10 -24.54 -19.82
C PHE A 51 1.61 -25.79 -19.07
N SER A 52 0.79 -26.63 -19.72
CA SER A 52 0.21 -27.84 -19.18
C SER A 52 1.18 -29.00 -18.90
N LYS A 53 2.38 -29.07 -19.51
CA LYS A 53 3.22 -30.28 -19.39
C LYS A 53 4.15 -30.31 -18.17
N ASP A 54 4.64 -29.15 -17.73
CA ASP A 54 5.66 -29.05 -16.68
C ASP A 54 5.27 -28.11 -15.52
N VAL A 55 4.02 -27.62 -15.48
CA VAL A 55 3.54 -26.90 -14.29
C VAL A 55 3.37 -27.91 -13.17
N LYS A 56 4.31 -27.87 -12.21
CA LYS A 56 4.14 -28.52 -10.91
C LYS A 56 2.78 -28.11 -10.35
N THR A 57 1.84 -29.05 -10.30
CA THR A 57 0.55 -28.89 -9.65
C THR A 57 0.69 -28.66 -8.14
N THR A 58 1.85 -29.02 -7.58
CA THR A 58 2.19 -28.79 -6.18
C THR A 58 3.15 -27.60 -6.09
N LEU A 59 2.68 -26.53 -5.45
CA LEU A 59 3.48 -25.36 -5.15
C LEU A 59 4.48 -25.72 -4.03
N GLU A 60 5.78 -25.69 -4.31
CA GLU A 60 6.80 -25.92 -3.27
C GLU A 60 6.96 -24.67 -2.42
N LEU A 61 6.37 -24.71 -1.24
CA LEU A 61 6.40 -23.62 -0.27
C LEU A 61 7.39 -23.91 0.84
N SER A 62 8.14 -22.88 1.25
CA SER A 62 9.06 -22.98 2.39
C SER A 62 8.30 -23.31 3.68
N ASP A 63 8.83 -24.23 4.48
CA ASP A 63 8.27 -24.60 5.78
C ASP A 63 8.16 -23.41 6.73
N GLU A 64 9.10 -22.46 6.65
CA GLU A 64 9.18 -21.28 7.51
C GLU A 64 8.09 -20.22 7.22
N MET A 65 7.37 -20.36 6.10
CA MET A 65 6.37 -19.36 5.70
C MET A 65 5.13 -19.41 6.62
N PRO A 66 4.66 -18.25 7.13
CA PRO A 66 3.40 -18.12 7.85
C PRO A 66 2.22 -18.81 7.12
N PRO A 67 1.32 -19.51 7.83
CA PRO A 67 0.20 -20.22 7.21
C PRO A 67 -0.71 -19.34 6.34
N ILE A 68 -0.84 -18.06 6.71
CA ILE A 68 -1.66 -17.10 5.95
C ILE A 68 -1.03 -16.72 4.61
N GLN A 69 0.31 -16.63 4.56
CA GLN A 69 1.05 -16.43 3.33
C GLN A 69 1.01 -17.71 2.48
N LYS A 70 1.20 -18.90 3.07
CA LYS A 70 1.04 -20.19 2.37
C LYS A 70 -0.30 -20.27 1.66
N ARG A 71 -1.38 -20.04 2.42
CA ARG A 71 -2.75 -20.02 1.88
C ARG A 71 -2.92 -19.01 0.76
N LEU A 72 -2.36 -17.80 0.90
CA LEU A 72 -2.43 -16.78 -0.14
C LEU A 72 -1.80 -17.28 -1.45
N VAL A 73 -0.56 -17.78 -1.37
CA VAL A 73 0.16 -18.21 -2.57
C VAL A 73 -0.51 -19.42 -3.20
N GLU A 74 -0.91 -20.42 -2.40
CA GLU A 74 -1.66 -21.57 -2.89
C GLU A 74 -2.90 -21.12 -3.65
N THR A 75 -3.74 -20.28 -3.04
CA THR A 75 -5.03 -19.94 -3.64
C THR A 75 -4.91 -19.09 -4.91
N ILE A 76 -3.90 -18.20 -4.98
CA ILE A 76 -3.66 -17.35 -6.17
C ILE A 76 -3.08 -18.16 -7.32
N MET A 77 -2.22 -19.14 -7.02
CA MET A 77 -1.50 -19.91 -8.03
C MET A 77 -2.29 -21.13 -8.56
N ILE A 78 -3.49 -21.39 -8.04
CA ILE A 78 -4.38 -22.45 -8.57
C ILE A 78 -4.78 -22.12 -10.01
N LEU A 79 -4.64 -23.11 -10.89
CA LEU A 79 -5.03 -23.03 -12.30
C LEU A 79 -6.54 -22.75 -12.47
N PRO A 80 -6.95 -22.07 -13.55
CA PRO A 80 -8.35 -21.83 -13.83
C PRO A 80 -9.19 -23.12 -13.87
N GLY A 81 -10.40 -23.05 -13.32
CA GLY A 81 -11.35 -24.17 -13.35
C GLY A 81 -11.82 -24.47 -14.79
N THR A 82 -12.13 -25.73 -15.07
CA THR A 82 -12.65 -26.13 -16.39
C THR A 82 -14.14 -25.81 -16.53
N THR A 83 -14.82 -25.58 -15.40
CA THR A 83 -16.22 -25.17 -15.35
C THR A 83 -16.40 -23.79 -14.71
N LEU A 84 -17.49 -23.11 -15.06
CA LEU A 84 -17.84 -21.82 -14.45
C LEU A 84 -17.98 -21.90 -12.92
N LYS A 85 -18.49 -23.03 -12.41
CA LYS A 85 -18.67 -23.23 -10.97
C LYS A 85 -17.34 -23.38 -10.24
N GLU A 86 -16.42 -24.18 -10.78
CA GLU A 86 -15.06 -24.32 -10.25
C GLU A 86 -14.32 -22.98 -10.27
N GLU A 87 -14.43 -22.23 -11.37
CA GLU A 87 -13.80 -20.92 -11.49
C GLU A 87 -14.40 -19.89 -10.53
N PHE A 88 -15.72 -19.94 -10.30
CA PHE A 88 -16.38 -19.10 -9.30
C PHE A 88 -15.85 -19.39 -7.88
N HIS A 89 -15.74 -20.67 -7.51
CA HIS A 89 -15.19 -21.06 -6.21
C HIS A 89 -13.73 -20.63 -6.08
N ARG A 90 -12.89 -20.92 -7.09
CA ARG A 90 -11.47 -20.52 -7.12
C ARG A 90 -11.30 -19.01 -6.89
N ARG A 91 -12.07 -18.18 -7.61
CA ARG A 91 -12.04 -16.72 -7.46
C ARG A 91 -12.49 -16.28 -6.07
N SER A 92 -13.58 -16.84 -5.58
CA SER A 92 -14.09 -16.54 -4.24
C SER A 92 -13.07 -16.87 -3.16
N ASP A 93 -12.40 -18.02 -3.28
CA ASP A 93 -11.39 -18.47 -2.33
C ASP A 93 -10.15 -17.57 -2.39
N ALA A 94 -9.70 -17.18 -3.59
CA ALA A 94 -8.58 -16.26 -3.76
C ALA A 94 -8.88 -14.88 -3.15
N ILE A 95 -10.09 -14.35 -3.36
CA ILE A 95 -10.55 -13.09 -2.72
C ILE A 95 -10.50 -13.22 -1.20
N ASN A 96 -10.99 -14.33 -0.65
CA ASN A 96 -10.97 -14.58 0.78
C ASN A 96 -9.54 -14.76 1.33
N ALA A 97 -8.62 -15.31 0.54
CA ALA A 97 -7.21 -15.43 0.90
C ALA A 97 -6.52 -14.06 0.96
N VAL A 98 -6.72 -13.23 -0.06
CA VAL A 98 -6.23 -11.85 -0.10
C VAL A 98 -6.79 -11.04 1.07
N ALA A 99 -8.11 -11.08 1.29
CA ALA A 99 -8.76 -10.32 2.35
C ALA A 99 -8.29 -10.73 3.75
N ALA A 100 -8.00 -12.01 3.97
CA ALA A 100 -7.42 -12.49 5.22
C ALA A 100 -5.98 -11.97 5.38
N TYR A 101 -5.18 -12.08 4.32
CA TYR A 101 -3.79 -11.65 4.32
C TYR A 101 -3.63 -10.14 4.50
N CYS A 102 -4.52 -9.30 3.95
CA CYS A 102 -4.48 -7.85 4.19
C CYS A 102 -4.60 -7.45 5.67
N LYS A 103 -5.09 -8.35 6.53
CA LYS A 103 -5.19 -8.13 7.98
C LYS A 103 -3.96 -8.65 8.74
N PHE A 104 -3.04 -9.31 8.04
CA PHE A 104 -1.83 -9.87 8.61
C PHE A 104 -0.71 -8.83 8.58
N GLU A 105 -0.06 -8.62 9.72
CA GLU A 105 1.11 -7.74 9.82
C GLU A 105 2.37 -8.53 9.47
N GLU A 106 2.93 -8.27 8.30
CA GLU A 106 4.22 -8.84 7.92
C GLU A 106 5.37 -8.04 8.52
N GLY A 107 6.09 -8.64 9.46
CA GLY A 107 7.37 -8.14 9.94
C GLY A 107 7.35 -6.68 10.40
N GLY A 108 7.12 -6.45 11.70
CA GLY A 108 7.17 -5.10 12.26
C GLY A 108 8.46 -4.37 11.88
N ALA A 109 8.33 -3.08 11.55
CA ALA A 109 9.47 -2.22 11.27
C ALA A 109 10.49 -2.38 12.40
N ARG A 110 11.61 -3.06 12.13
CA ARG A 110 12.79 -2.95 12.98
C ARG A 110 13.17 -1.49 12.89
N SER A 111 12.76 -0.70 13.87
CA SER A 111 13.25 0.66 14.05
C SER A 111 14.77 0.55 14.02
N ARG A 112 15.38 0.98 12.91
CA ARG A 112 16.82 1.20 12.82
C ARG A 112 17.12 2.41 13.69
N GLY A 113 17.09 2.21 14.99
CA GLY A 113 17.19 3.25 16.00
C GLY A 113 18.05 2.77 17.15
N ARG A 114 19.37 3.00 17.00
CA ARG A 114 20.38 3.39 18.00
C ARG A 114 20.45 2.61 19.35
N PRO A 115 21.65 2.39 19.93
CA PRO A 115 21.78 1.64 21.16
C PRO A 115 20.94 2.24 22.29
N SER A 116 20.17 1.35 22.92
CA SER A 116 19.34 1.57 24.09
C SER A 116 20.10 2.35 25.18
N THR A 117 19.78 3.64 25.32
CA THR A 117 20.01 4.33 26.59
C THR A 117 18.73 4.17 27.41
N LYS A 118 18.76 3.20 28.32
CA LYS A 118 17.70 2.91 29.28
C LYS A 118 17.54 4.08 30.26
N ARG A 119 16.62 4.99 29.94
CA ARG A 119 15.70 5.67 30.89
C ARG A 119 14.87 6.68 30.10
N THR A 120 13.59 6.82 30.46
CA THR A 120 12.56 7.74 29.92
C THR A 120 11.64 7.21 28.81
N SER A 121 11.47 5.89 28.66
CA SER A 121 10.64 5.25 27.60
C SER A 121 9.28 4.71 28.06
N LEU A 122 8.63 5.33 29.07
CA LEU A 122 7.27 4.92 29.49
C LEU A 122 6.19 5.95 29.13
N THR A 123 6.56 7.20 28.89
CA THR A 123 5.65 8.27 28.45
C THR A 123 5.50 8.29 26.93
N LEU A 124 6.60 8.18 26.17
CA LEU A 124 6.59 8.28 24.70
C LEU A 124 5.82 7.13 24.00
N VAL A 125 5.89 5.90 24.55
CA VAL A 125 5.18 4.73 24.00
C VAL A 125 3.67 4.82 24.23
N LYS A 126 3.25 5.42 25.36
CA LYS A 126 1.83 5.71 25.61
C LYS A 126 1.31 6.80 24.69
N GLU A 127 2.08 7.86 24.45
CA GLU A 127 1.69 8.96 23.57
C GLU A 127 1.55 8.51 22.11
N ALA A 128 2.47 7.69 21.58
CA ALA A 128 2.35 7.16 20.22
C ALA A 128 1.17 6.18 20.05
N SER A 129 0.90 5.35 21.07
CA SER A 129 -0.27 4.47 21.09
C SER A 129 -1.58 5.27 21.16
N LEU A 130 -1.65 6.31 22.00
CA LEU A 130 -2.80 7.21 22.10
C LEU A 130 -3.04 8.02 20.83
N GLN A 131 -1.98 8.46 20.14
CA GLN A 131 -2.10 9.16 18.85
C GLN A 131 -2.60 8.25 17.73
N SER A 132 -2.16 6.98 17.71
CA SER A 132 -2.66 5.98 16.75
C SER A 132 -4.14 5.66 17.00
N MET A 133 -4.54 5.49 18.26
CA MET A 133 -5.94 5.26 18.63
C MET A 133 -6.83 6.47 18.32
N ALA A 134 -6.32 7.69 18.53
CA ALA A 134 -7.03 8.92 18.16
C ALA A 134 -7.25 9.00 16.65
N ALA A 135 -6.20 8.76 15.84
CA ALA A 135 -6.30 8.79 14.38
C ALA A 135 -7.29 7.76 13.83
N ASP A 136 -7.36 6.57 14.43
CA ASP A 136 -8.33 5.54 14.02
C ASP A 136 -9.76 5.87 14.47
N ALA A 137 -9.94 6.50 15.65
CA ALA A 137 -11.23 7.01 16.07
C ALA A 137 -11.75 8.10 15.10
N GLU A 138 -10.89 9.03 14.65
CA GLU A 138 -11.27 10.05 13.68
C GLU A 138 -11.74 9.44 12.35
N LYS A 139 -11.03 8.42 11.84
CA LYS A 139 -11.44 7.68 10.64
C LYS A 139 -12.79 7.00 10.81
N GLN A 140 -13.04 6.38 11.96
CA GLN A 140 -14.32 5.73 12.25
C GLN A 140 -15.47 6.72 12.29
N VAL A 141 -15.26 7.89 12.91
CA VAL A 141 -16.27 8.97 12.97
C VAL A 141 -16.58 9.51 11.58
N LEU A 142 -15.56 9.75 10.74
CA LEU A 142 -15.75 10.15 9.34
C LEU A 142 -16.51 9.10 8.52
N SER A 143 -16.13 7.84 8.64
CA SER A 143 -16.79 6.73 7.94
C SER A 143 -18.26 6.61 8.33
N THR A 144 -18.56 6.74 9.63
CA THR A 144 -19.94 6.72 10.14
C THR A 144 -20.76 7.89 9.58
N ALA A 145 -20.19 9.10 9.58
CA ALA A 145 -20.84 10.28 8.99
C ALA A 145 -21.08 10.13 7.48
N MET A 146 -20.13 9.56 6.74
CA MET A 146 -20.30 9.27 5.30
C MET A 146 -21.44 8.28 5.08
N LEU A 147 -21.49 7.19 5.86
CA LEU A 147 -22.55 6.19 5.74
C LEU A 147 -23.93 6.78 6.04
N SER A 148 -24.05 7.67 7.03
CA SER A 148 -25.30 8.40 7.32
C SER A 148 -25.77 9.21 6.11
N VAL A 149 -24.87 9.97 5.48
CA VAL A 149 -25.17 10.77 4.27
C VAL A 149 -25.65 9.90 3.09
N TYR A 150 -25.04 8.73 2.88
CA TYR A 150 -25.38 7.87 1.74
C TYR A 150 -26.61 6.97 1.98
N LYS A 151 -26.85 6.52 3.22
CA LYS A 151 -27.88 5.52 3.52
C LYS A 151 -29.20 6.14 3.98
N GLU A 152 -29.17 7.28 4.66
CA GLU A 152 -30.38 7.88 5.20
C GLU A 152 -31.13 8.69 4.15
N LYS A 153 -32.45 8.52 4.08
CA LYS A 153 -33.30 9.30 3.16
C LYS A 153 -33.35 10.80 3.52
N ARG A 154 -33.03 11.15 4.77
CA ARG A 154 -33.01 12.52 5.30
C ARG A 154 -31.82 12.70 6.23
N PRO A 155 -30.61 12.87 5.68
CA PRO A 155 -29.41 12.99 6.50
C PRO A 155 -29.45 14.27 7.33
N THR A 156 -28.81 14.22 8.49
CA THR A 156 -28.61 15.37 9.37
C THR A 156 -27.18 15.92 9.30
N VAL A 157 -26.30 15.33 8.50
CA VAL A 157 -24.92 15.80 8.32
C VAL A 157 -24.76 16.48 6.95
N CYS A 158 -23.99 17.57 6.90
CA CYS A 158 -23.74 18.29 5.65
C CYS A 158 -22.62 17.62 4.83
N PHE A 159 -22.96 17.06 3.66
CA PHE A 159 -22.00 16.40 2.78
C PHE A 159 -20.86 17.31 2.28
N VAL A 160 -21.13 18.61 2.12
CA VAL A 160 -20.10 19.59 1.71
C VAL A 160 -19.13 19.87 2.85
N CYS A 161 -19.63 20.08 4.07
CA CYS A 161 -18.75 20.22 5.24
C CYS A 161 -17.96 18.93 5.52
N LEU A 162 -18.55 17.77 5.27
CA LEU A 162 -17.87 16.48 5.43
C LEU A 162 -16.67 16.33 4.48
N GLY A 163 -16.80 16.83 3.24
CA GLY A 163 -15.73 16.82 2.23
C GLY A 163 -14.63 17.87 2.43
N GLU A 164 -14.89 18.91 3.23
CA GLU A 164 -13.96 20.03 3.43
C GLU A 164 -12.83 19.64 4.40
N ARG A 165 -11.64 19.36 3.86
CA ARG A 165 -10.48 18.90 4.65
C ARG A 165 -9.85 19.99 5.51
N THR A 166 -10.12 21.26 5.21
CA THR A 166 -9.59 22.40 5.99
C THR A 166 -10.38 22.67 7.26
N LEU A 167 -11.58 22.08 7.41
CA LEU A 167 -12.39 22.20 8.61
C LEU A 167 -11.97 21.19 9.68
N GLU A 168 -12.06 21.61 10.94
CA GLU A 168 -11.88 20.73 12.10
C GLU A 168 -12.92 19.59 12.07
N LEU A 169 -12.52 18.38 12.49
CA LEU A 169 -13.35 17.18 12.45
C LEU A 169 -14.75 17.38 13.06
N SER A 170 -14.82 18.01 14.24
CA SER A 170 -16.05 18.36 14.96
C SER A 170 -17.06 19.13 14.11
N LYS A 171 -16.58 20.00 13.22
CA LYS A 171 -17.40 20.81 12.30
C LYS A 171 -17.75 20.06 11.02
N ARG A 172 -16.91 19.11 10.60
CA ARG A 172 -17.13 18.27 9.41
C ARG A 172 -18.22 17.23 9.62
N VAL A 173 -18.25 16.64 10.81
CA VAL A 173 -19.22 15.57 11.18
C VAL A 173 -20.38 16.10 12.02
N TYR A 174 -20.56 17.42 12.08
CA TYR A 174 -21.63 18.04 12.83
C TYR A 174 -23.00 17.55 12.34
N SER A 175 -23.77 16.97 13.27
CA SER A 175 -25.14 16.51 13.04
C SER A 175 -26.12 17.58 13.48
N PHE A 176 -26.95 18.06 12.55
CA PHE A 176 -28.01 19.03 12.81
C PHE A 176 -29.19 18.37 13.53
N ALA A 177 -29.88 19.12 14.40
CA ALA A 177 -31.03 18.61 15.15
C ALA A 177 -32.19 18.16 14.25
N SER A 178 -32.34 18.78 13.07
CA SER A 178 -33.32 18.37 12.07
C SER A 178 -32.77 18.47 10.65
N PRO A 179 -33.29 17.68 9.69
CA PRO A 179 -32.98 17.85 8.26
C PRO A 179 -33.34 19.25 7.72
N GLY A 180 -34.30 19.92 8.36
CA GLY A 180 -34.67 21.30 8.04
C GLY A 180 -33.55 22.29 8.38
N ASP A 181 -32.87 22.10 9.50
CA ASP A 181 -31.75 22.96 9.91
C ASP A 181 -30.51 22.73 9.04
N LEU A 182 -30.27 21.47 8.63
CA LEU A 182 -29.27 21.17 7.61
C LEU A 182 -29.57 21.92 6.29
N SER A 183 -30.84 21.93 5.86
CA SER A 183 -31.25 22.62 4.64
C SER A 183 -31.02 24.14 4.72
N LYS A 184 -31.28 24.75 5.88
CA LYS A 184 -30.98 26.17 6.13
C LYS A 184 -29.48 26.43 6.09
N HIS A 185 -28.70 25.60 6.78
CA HIS A 185 -27.24 25.67 6.78
C HIS A 185 -26.67 25.59 5.36
N PHE A 186 -27.13 24.63 4.57
CA PHE A 186 -26.67 24.44 3.20
C PHE A 186 -26.94 25.68 2.33
N LYS A 187 -28.15 26.25 2.43
CA LYS A 187 -28.51 27.49 1.72
C LYS A 187 -27.64 28.69 2.14
N GLN A 188 -27.44 28.89 3.44
CA GLN A 188 -26.71 30.05 3.97
C GLN A 188 -25.20 29.95 3.77
N LYS A 189 -24.60 28.77 3.97
CA LYS A 189 -23.14 28.61 3.99
C LYS A 189 -22.55 28.20 2.64
N HIS A 190 -23.26 27.35 1.89
CA HIS A 190 -22.74 26.76 0.65
C HIS A 190 -23.35 27.39 -0.59
N LEU A 191 -24.69 27.57 -0.64
CA LEU A 191 -25.34 28.19 -1.81
C LEU A 191 -25.19 29.71 -1.87
N SER A 192 -25.07 30.39 -0.72
CA SER A 192 -24.87 31.85 -0.72
C SER A 192 -23.48 32.24 -1.24
N LYS A 193 -22.50 31.32 -1.17
CA LYS A 193 -21.14 31.50 -1.69
C LYS A 193 -20.96 31.04 -3.15
N SER A 194 -21.88 30.24 -3.70
CA SER A 194 -21.81 29.75 -5.08
C SER A 194 -22.34 30.71 -6.14
N LYS A 195 -22.77 31.93 -5.76
CA LYS A 195 -23.11 33.01 -6.71
C LYS A 195 -21.90 33.60 -7.45
N ALA A 196 -20.68 33.19 -7.11
CA ALA A 196 -19.50 33.40 -7.94
C ALA A 196 -19.17 32.08 -8.65
N GLY A 197 -19.54 31.99 -9.93
CA GLY A 197 -19.52 30.75 -10.70
C GLY A 197 -18.15 30.10 -10.78
N GLN A 198 -17.98 29.00 -10.04
CA GLN A 198 -17.03 27.95 -10.42
C GLN A 198 -17.79 26.63 -10.52
N ARG A 199 -17.76 26.11 -11.74
CA ARG A 199 -18.27 24.81 -12.17
C ARG A 199 -17.24 23.78 -11.71
N PHE A 200 -17.64 22.84 -10.87
CA PHE A 200 -16.79 21.71 -10.48
C PHE A 200 -16.77 20.73 -11.66
N GLU A 201 -15.60 20.56 -12.28
CA GLU A 201 -15.26 19.41 -13.13
C GLU A 201 -14.77 18.24 -12.27
#